data_AF-A0A1H6Q8A8-F1
#
_entry.id   AF-A0A1H6Q8A8-F1
#
_cell.length_a   1.000
_cell.length_b   1.000
_cell.length_c   1.000
_cell.angle_alpha   90.00
_cell.angle_beta   90.00
_cell.angle_gamma   90.00
#
_symmetry.space_group_name_H-M   'P 1'
#
loop_
_entity.id
_entity.type
_entity.pdbx_description
1 polymer ?
#
loop_
_entity_poly.entity_id
_entity_poly.type
_entity_poly.pdbx_seq_one_letter_code
_entity_poly.pdbx_strand_id
1 'polypeptide(L)'
;MQHSYFKIRDPWNFKPHRFEIGTPFIRSSFHDNHFFLKLYELRKDDFSDFYDFHLRHYLQNVSSTENDFHSYVSDIVSTRIAQQKLIDPFSRKALRVKQQTERLRTFQTFLHSIDNWSSSLTLEAVIAENNREIVGLKQQITELKDQLEALRRYETKTKIDIRDKHLPTFIHLIHQLQQLMLPDERRLFNFQEQSGWYKLVSKYFTHDRKPIPIETARNYFPVQKEKTSKEVEVPEHLRFFKIILTSSESGS
;
A
#
# COMPACT_ATOMS: atom_id res chain seq x y z
N MET A 1 25.59 1.77 37.40
CA MET A 1 24.34 1.56 38.17
C MET A 1 23.47 0.65 37.33
N GLN A 2 22.81 -0.36 37.89
CA GLN A 2 21.94 -1.22 37.09
C GLN A 2 20.64 -0.43 36.84
N HIS A 3 20.48 0.05 35.61
CA HIS A 3 19.37 0.94 35.24
C HIS A 3 18.08 0.12 35.15
N SER A 4 17.00 0.64 35.73
CA SER A 4 15.71 -0.07 35.81
C SER A 4 14.90 0.18 34.53
N TYR A 5 14.37 -0.88 33.92
CA TYR A 5 13.42 -0.78 32.81
C TYR A 5 12.11 -0.08 33.22
N PHE A 6 11.73 -0.16 34.49
CA PHE A 6 10.46 0.37 34.99
C PHE A 6 10.68 1.44 36.05
N LYS A 7 9.79 2.45 36.04
CA LYS A 7 9.73 3.48 37.08
C LYS A 7 9.11 2.91 38.33
N ILE A 8 9.93 2.77 39.36
CA ILE A 8 9.54 2.31 40.69
C ILE A 8 9.02 3.50 41.50
N ARG A 9 8.06 3.24 42.38
CA ARG A 9 7.54 4.22 43.34
C ARG A 9 8.64 4.74 44.26
N ASP A 10 8.76 6.06 44.31
CA ASP A 10 9.74 6.71 45.19
C ASP A 10 9.33 6.59 46.67
N PRO A 11 10.29 6.38 47.59
CA PRO A 11 10.03 6.48 49.02
C PRO A 11 9.40 7.84 49.35
N TRP A 12 8.43 7.85 50.27
CA TRP A 12 7.74 9.08 50.71
C TRP A 12 6.93 9.81 49.65
N ASN A 13 6.70 9.22 48.47
CA ASN A 13 5.74 9.75 47.50
C ASN A 13 4.30 9.38 47.90
N PHE A 14 3.58 10.33 48.47
CA PHE A 14 2.19 10.18 48.93
C PHE A 14 1.14 10.28 47.80
N LYS A 15 1.54 10.71 46.60
CA LYS A 15 0.69 10.76 45.40
C LYS A 15 1.46 10.21 44.19
N PRO A 16 1.78 8.90 44.19
CA PRO A 16 2.49 8.29 43.07
C PRO A 16 1.69 8.41 41.79
N HIS A 17 2.38 8.49 40.65
CA HIS A 17 1.71 8.35 39.38
C HIS A 17 0.99 6.99 39.33
N ARG A 18 -0.20 6.96 38.72
CA ARG A 18 -1.05 5.75 38.64
C ARG A 18 -0.34 4.53 38.04
N PHE A 19 0.74 4.73 37.29
CA PHE A 19 1.54 3.69 36.63
C PHE A 19 2.88 3.39 37.30
N GLU A 20 3.25 4.08 38.38
CA GLU A 20 4.40 3.66 39.18
C GLU A 20 4.16 2.26 39.76
N ILE A 21 5.20 1.44 39.72
CA ILE A 21 5.18 0.05 40.20
C ILE A 21 5.96 -0.09 41.50
N GLY A 22 5.72 -1.18 42.24
CA GLY A 22 6.46 -1.47 43.46
C GLY A 22 5.78 -0.98 44.73
N THR A 23 6.39 -1.31 45.87
CA THR A 23 5.96 -0.85 47.19
C THR A 23 6.95 0.20 47.71
N PRO A 24 6.46 1.27 48.37
CA PRO A 24 7.35 2.19 49.05
C PRO A 24 8.28 1.44 50.01
N PHE A 25 9.55 1.83 50.04
CA PHE A 25 10.59 1.35 50.97
C PHE A 25 11.13 -0.07 50.73
N ILE A 26 10.51 -0.89 49.89
CA ILE A 26 11.03 -2.22 49.52
C ILE A 26 11.68 -2.14 48.14
N ARG A 27 13.02 -2.04 48.11
CA ARG A 27 13.81 -2.24 46.88
C ARG A 27 13.88 -3.74 46.58
N SER A 28 12.79 -4.26 46.06
CA SER A 28 12.73 -5.65 45.60
C SER A 28 13.46 -5.77 44.26
N SER A 29 14.36 -6.73 44.11
CA SER A 29 14.96 -7.11 42.82
C SER A 29 13.95 -7.67 41.81
N PHE A 30 12.67 -7.78 42.17
CA PHE A 30 11.61 -8.34 41.35
C PHE A 30 10.78 -7.25 40.63
N HIS A 31 11.43 -6.33 39.92
CA HIS A 31 10.73 -5.25 39.20
C HIS A 31 9.70 -5.79 38.20
N ASP A 32 10.02 -6.89 37.51
CA ASP A 32 9.09 -7.56 36.60
C ASP A 32 7.84 -8.06 37.31
N ASN A 33 7.96 -8.62 38.52
CA ASN A 33 6.80 -9.06 39.30
C ASN A 33 5.87 -7.88 39.61
N HIS A 34 6.45 -6.73 39.97
CA HIS A 34 5.68 -5.52 40.23
C HIS A 34 5.02 -4.95 38.97
N PHE A 35 5.70 -5.03 37.83
CA PHE A 35 5.12 -4.70 36.52
C PHE A 35 3.88 -5.56 36.23
N PHE A 36 3.99 -6.88 36.39
CA PHE A 36 2.85 -7.77 36.15
C PHE A 36 1.70 -7.58 37.13
N LEU A 37 2.00 -7.39 38.43
CA LEU A 37 0.97 -7.10 39.42
C LEU A 37 0.16 -5.87 39.02
N LYS A 38 0.85 -4.83 38.56
CA LYS A 38 0.19 -3.62 38.05
C LYS A 38 -0.63 -3.91 36.80
N LEU A 39 -0.04 -4.60 35.82
CA LEU A 39 -0.68 -4.92 34.55
C LEU A 39 -1.98 -5.72 34.73
N TYR A 40 -2.06 -6.61 35.72
CA TYR A 40 -3.28 -7.37 35.99
C TYR A 40 -4.47 -6.51 36.39
N GLU A 41 -4.20 -5.38 37.05
CA GLU A 41 -5.21 -4.45 37.57
C GLU A 41 -5.69 -3.44 36.51
N LEU A 42 -4.90 -3.19 35.46
CA LEU A 42 -5.17 -2.17 34.46
C LEU A 42 -6.27 -2.57 33.47
N ARG A 43 -7.05 -1.60 32.97
CA ARG A 43 -7.97 -1.84 31.85
C ARG A 43 -7.18 -1.86 30.54
N LYS A 44 -7.75 -2.48 29.50
CA LYS A 44 -7.12 -2.56 28.18
C LYS A 44 -6.79 -1.17 27.61
N ASP A 45 -7.69 -0.21 27.81
CA ASP A 45 -7.51 1.17 27.34
C ASP A 45 -6.33 1.88 28.02
N ASP A 46 -5.89 1.38 29.18
CA ASP A 46 -4.78 1.95 29.93
C ASP A 46 -3.42 1.35 29.52
N PHE A 47 -3.38 0.36 28.62
CA PHE A 47 -2.15 -0.34 28.24
C PHE A 47 -1.14 0.54 27.51
N SER A 48 -1.60 1.38 26.58
CA SER A 48 -0.72 2.30 25.85
C SER A 48 -0.09 3.29 26.82
N ASP A 49 -0.92 3.99 27.61
CA ASP A 49 -0.41 4.98 28.56
C ASP A 49 0.55 4.37 29.61
N PHE A 50 0.29 3.12 30.03
CA PHE A 50 1.16 2.38 30.94
C PHE A 50 2.50 2.04 30.31
N TYR A 51 2.49 1.56 29.06
CA TYR A 51 3.69 1.28 28.28
C TYR A 51 4.51 2.56 28.06
N ASP A 52 3.88 3.62 27.57
CA ASP A 52 4.51 4.90 27.25
C ASP A 52 5.07 5.60 28.50
N PHE A 53 4.43 5.41 29.66
CA PHE A 53 4.96 5.91 30.93
C PHE A 53 6.30 5.28 31.28
N HIS A 54 6.43 3.96 31.13
CA HIS A 54 7.66 3.25 31.42
C HIS A 54 8.71 3.42 30.34
N LEU A 55 8.31 3.47 29.07
CA LEU A 55 9.20 3.79 27.96
C LEU A 55 9.84 5.18 28.16
N ARG A 56 9.04 6.21 28.47
CA ARG A 56 9.57 7.56 28.75
C ARG A 56 10.55 7.58 29.91
N HIS A 57 10.33 6.79 30.95
CA HIS A 57 11.30 6.66 32.03
C HIS A 57 12.58 5.99 31.56
N TYR A 58 12.48 4.90 30.81
CA TYR A 58 13.63 4.17 30.29
C TYR A 58 14.50 5.04 29.36
N LEU A 59 13.87 5.84 28.49
CA LEU A 59 14.52 6.76 27.55
C LEU A 59 15.18 7.98 28.21
N GLN A 60 15.03 8.18 29.53
CA GLN A 60 15.82 9.21 30.24
C GLN A 60 17.33 8.91 30.26
N ASN A 61 17.74 7.69 29.87
CA ASN A 61 19.14 7.29 29.80
C ASN A 61 19.70 7.46 28.38
N VAL A 62 20.94 7.97 28.29
CA VAL A 62 21.60 8.38 27.03
C VAL A 62 21.81 7.24 26.03
N SER A 63 21.89 5.99 26.49
CA SER A 63 22.12 4.80 25.66
C SER A 63 20.89 3.91 25.48
N SER A 64 19.72 4.34 25.94
CA SER A 64 18.49 3.54 25.90
C SER A 64 17.72 3.78 24.60
N THR A 65 17.30 2.71 23.94
CA THR A 65 16.45 2.80 22.73
C THR A 65 15.05 2.23 22.97
N GLU A 66 14.08 2.67 22.18
CA GLU A 66 12.72 2.14 22.23
C GLU A 66 12.68 0.65 21.86
N ASN A 67 13.50 0.22 20.90
CA ASN A 67 13.61 -1.18 20.50
C ASN A 67 14.11 -2.06 21.67
N ASP A 68 15.10 -1.62 22.44
CA ASP A 68 15.61 -2.37 23.59
C ASP A 68 14.53 -2.52 24.68
N PHE A 69 13.79 -1.45 24.94
CA PHE A 69 12.68 -1.47 25.88
C PHE A 69 11.57 -2.43 25.41
N HIS A 70 11.16 -2.29 24.15
CA HIS A 70 10.10 -3.10 23.56
C HIS A 70 10.48 -4.58 23.56
N SER A 71 11.70 -4.92 23.14
CA SER A 71 12.23 -6.28 23.17
C SER A 71 12.22 -6.88 24.58
N TYR A 72 12.67 -6.12 25.58
CA TYR A 72 12.65 -6.56 26.98
C TYR A 72 11.23 -6.82 27.50
N VAL A 73 10.30 -5.89 27.27
CA VAL A 73 8.91 -6.03 27.73
C VAL A 73 8.22 -7.22 27.05
N SER A 74 8.45 -7.41 25.75
CA SER A 74 7.94 -8.56 24.98
C SER A 74 8.48 -9.89 25.49
N ASP A 75 9.77 -9.96 25.83
CA ASP A 75 10.41 -11.16 26.37
C ASP A 75 9.85 -11.55 27.75
N ILE A 76 9.79 -10.60 28.71
CA ILE A 76 9.28 -10.92 30.06
C ILE A 76 7.81 -11.34 30.02
N VAL A 77 6.99 -10.74 29.14
CA VAL A 77 5.57 -11.10 28.97
C VAL A 77 5.44 -12.52 28.42
N SER A 78 6.20 -12.85 27.38
CA SER A 78 6.22 -14.17 26.76
C SER A 78 6.68 -15.24 27.75
N THR A 79 7.76 -14.95 28.49
CA THR A 79 8.29 -15.81 29.55
C THR A 79 7.26 -16.04 30.65
N ARG A 80 6.55 -14.99 31.10
CA ARG A 80 5.51 -15.13 32.12
C ARG A 80 4.35 -16.00 31.66
N ILE A 81 3.90 -15.83 30.41
CA ILE A 81 2.84 -16.68 29.82
C ILE A 81 3.29 -18.15 29.81
N ALA A 82 4.54 -18.42 29.39
CA ALA A 82 5.09 -19.77 29.38
C ALA A 82 5.14 -20.38 30.78
N GLN A 83 5.61 -19.63 31.79
CA GLN A 83 5.62 -20.07 33.19
C GLN A 83 4.21 -20.39 33.71
N GLN A 84 3.21 -19.57 33.35
CA GLN A 84 1.83 -19.78 33.79
C GLN A 84 1.17 -21.02 33.17
N LYS A 85 1.59 -21.42 31.96
CA LYS A 85 1.12 -22.67 31.31
C LYS A 85 1.58 -23.94 32.02
N LEU A 86 2.67 -23.87 32.78
CA LEU A 86 3.21 -25.01 33.54
C LEU A 86 2.49 -25.24 34.87
N ILE A 87 1.61 -24.33 35.28
CA ILE A 87 0.88 -24.45 36.54
C ILE A 87 -0.21 -25.51 36.42
N ASP A 88 -0.27 -26.41 37.40
CA ASP A 88 -1.27 -27.47 37.49
C ASP A 88 -2.70 -26.90 37.39
N PRO A 89 -3.49 -27.33 36.38
CA PRO A 89 -4.86 -26.88 36.18
C PRO A 89 -5.81 -27.23 37.34
N PHE A 90 -5.46 -28.18 38.21
CA PHE A 90 -6.24 -28.56 39.39
C PHE A 90 -5.80 -27.86 40.67
N SER A 91 -4.79 -26.99 40.61
CA SER A 91 -4.34 -26.24 41.77
C SER A 91 -5.34 -25.17 42.21
N ARG A 92 -5.33 -24.81 43.50
CA ARG A 92 -6.16 -23.72 44.07
C ARG A 92 -5.93 -22.35 43.40
N LYS A 93 -4.83 -22.19 42.66
CA LYS A 93 -4.46 -20.94 41.96
C LYS A 93 -4.84 -20.95 40.48
N ALA A 94 -5.31 -22.07 39.93
CA ALA A 94 -5.55 -22.25 38.49
C ALA A 94 -6.50 -21.19 37.91
N LEU A 95 -7.59 -20.84 38.62
CA LEU A 95 -8.53 -19.83 38.15
C LEU A 95 -7.89 -18.43 38.04
N ARG A 96 -7.11 -18.03 39.06
CA ARG A 96 -6.37 -16.76 39.07
C ARG A 96 -5.33 -16.72 37.96
N VAL A 97 -4.59 -17.81 37.79
CA VAL A 97 -3.59 -17.95 36.72
C VAL A 97 -4.24 -17.81 35.36
N LYS A 98 -5.38 -18.48 35.11
CA LYS A 98 -6.12 -18.36 33.86
C LYS A 98 -6.49 -16.91 33.54
N GLN A 99 -7.02 -16.16 34.51
CA GLN A 99 -7.36 -14.73 34.34
C GLN A 99 -6.13 -13.88 34.06
N GLN A 100 -5.03 -14.12 34.77
CA GLN A 100 -3.75 -13.43 34.55
C GLN A 100 -3.19 -13.73 33.16
N THR A 101 -3.22 -14.98 32.71
CA THR A 101 -2.76 -15.40 31.37
C THR A 101 -3.56 -14.69 30.27
N GLU A 102 -4.89 -14.61 30.40
CA GLU A 102 -5.73 -13.87 29.45
C GLU A 102 -5.39 -12.38 29.40
N ARG A 103 -5.09 -11.77 30.56
CA ARG A 103 -4.61 -10.39 30.60
C ARG A 103 -3.27 -10.24 29.88
N LEU A 104 -2.32 -11.14 30.11
CA LEU A 104 -1.02 -11.10 29.44
C LEU A 104 -1.15 -11.30 27.93
N ARG A 105 -2.03 -12.20 27.47
CA ARG A 105 -2.31 -12.37 26.03
C ARG A 105 -2.87 -11.10 25.42
N THR A 106 -3.80 -10.44 26.11
CA THR A 106 -4.35 -9.16 25.64
C THR A 106 -3.26 -8.10 25.55
N PHE A 107 -2.37 -8.04 26.53
CA PHE A 107 -1.23 -7.11 26.52
C PHE A 107 -0.20 -7.47 25.45
N GLN A 108 0.05 -8.76 25.21
CA GLN A 108 0.91 -9.25 24.15
C GLN A 108 0.37 -8.86 22.77
N THR A 109 -0.95 -8.96 22.53
CA THR A 109 -1.57 -8.43 21.31
C THR A 109 -1.35 -6.92 21.15
N PHE A 110 -1.43 -6.16 22.24
CA PHE A 110 -1.09 -4.74 22.23
C PHE A 110 0.38 -4.52 21.86
N LEU A 111 1.33 -5.25 22.45
CA LEU A 111 2.75 -5.15 22.11
C LEU A 111 2.99 -5.43 20.62
N HIS A 112 2.40 -6.49 20.07
CA HIS A 112 2.49 -6.78 18.63
C HIS A 112 1.93 -5.65 17.75
N SER A 113 0.90 -4.93 18.21
CA SER A 113 0.30 -3.84 17.44
C SER A 113 1.17 -2.57 17.38
N ILE A 114 2.14 -2.44 18.28
CA ILE A 114 3.08 -1.31 18.33
C ILE A 114 4.52 -1.73 17.96
N ASP A 115 4.73 -3.00 17.62
CA ASP A 115 6.05 -3.55 17.27
C ASP A 115 6.44 -3.10 15.85
N ASN A 116 7.30 -2.09 15.78
CA ASN A 116 7.87 -1.61 14.53
C ASN A 116 9.16 -2.38 14.13
N TRP A 117 9.60 -3.35 14.94
CA TRP A 117 10.93 -3.97 14.84
C TRP A 117 10.89 -5.48 14.63
N SER A 118 9.70 -6.09 14.51
CA SER A 118 9.52 -7.55 14.43
C SER A 118 10.14 -8.31 15.60
N SER A 119 10.34 -7.64 16.74
CA SER A 119 11.02 -8.15 17.94
C SER A 119 10.27 -9.30 18.63
N SER A 120 9.00 -9.48 18.27
CA SER A 120 8.05 -10.35 18.95
C SER A 120 7.71 -11.65 18.20
N LEU A 121 8.24 -11.85 16.99
CA LEU A 121 8.02 -13.05 16.17
C LEU A 121 9.25 -13.97 16.26
N THR A 122 9.02 -15.28 16.44
CA THR A 122 10.11 -16.25 16.26
C THR A 122 10.62 -16.15 14.83
N LEU A 123 11.94 -16.31 14.64
CA LEU A 123 12.57 -16.29 13.32
C LEU A 123 11.81 -17.19 12.31
N GLU A 124 11.30 -18.33 12.78
CA GLU A 124 10.49 -19.28 12.02
C GLU A 124 9.14 -18.72 11.56
N ALA A 125 8.45 -17.94 12.41
CA ALA A 125 7.18 -17.30 12.06
C ALA A 125 7.39 -16.18 11.04
N VAL A 126 8.46 -15.38 11.20
CA VAL A 126 8.85 -14.34 10.21
C VAL A 126 9.22 -14.99 8.88
N ILE A 127 10.02 -16.06 8.89
CA ILE A 127 10.40 -16.79 7.68
C ILE A 127 9.17 -17.41 6.99
N ALA A 128 8.26 -18.02 7.75
CA ALA A 128 7.06 -18.62 7.19
C ALA A 128 6.15 -17.57 6.52
N GLU A 129 5.97 -16.40 7.14
CA GLU A 129 5.15 -15.34 6.58
C GLU A 129 5.79 -14.70 5.35
N ASN A 130 7.08 -14.37 5.43
CA ASN A 130 7.83 -13.85 4.28
C ASN A 130 7.82 -14.84 3.11
N ASN A 131 7.93 -16.14 3.38
CA ASN A 131 7.86 -17.16 2.33
C ASN A 131 6.46 -17.23 1.68
N ARG A 132 5.38 -17.06 2.45
CA ARG A 132 4.02 -16.97 1.88
C ARG A 132 3.88 -15.75 0.99
N GLU A 133 4.37 -14.60 1.44
CA GLU A 133 4.34 -13.37 0.66
C GLU A 133 5.18 -13.52 -0.62
N ILE A 134 6.38 -14.09 -0.55
CA ILE A 134 7.23 -14.37 -1.71
C ILE A 134 6.52 -15.28 -2.71
N VAL A 135 5.83 -16.33 -2.26
CA VAL A 135 5.06 -17.22 -3.14
C VAL A 135 3.91 -16.47 -3.80
N GLY A 136 3.14 -15.68 -3.03
CA GLY A 136 2.03 -14.87 -3.54
C GLY A 136 2.49 -13.85 -4.58
N LEU A 137 3.57 -13.11 -4.29
CA LEU A 137 4.16 -12.14 -5.22
C LEU A 137 4.69 -12.81 -6.48
N LYS A 138 5.36 -13.97 -6.36
CA LYS A 138 5.82 -14.73 -7.54
C LYS A 138 4.67 -15.17 -8.43
N GLN A 139 3.55 -15.59 -7.83
CA GLN A 139 2.37 -15.98 -8.60
C GLN A 139 1.74 -14.79 -9.34
N GLN A 140 1.62 -13.63 -8.68
CA GLN A 140 1.16 -12.40 -9.33
C GLN A 140 2.09 -11.96 -10.46
N ILE A 141 3.41 -12.07 -10.28
CA ILE A 141 4.39 -11.77 -11.34
C ILE A 141 4.19 -12.68 -12.55
N THR A 142 3.97 -13.98 -12.34
CA THR A 142 3.71 -14.92 -13.43
C THR A 142 2.42 -14.58 -14.15
N GLU A 143 1.33 -14.35 -13.42
CA GLU A 143 0.03 -14.01 -14.01
C GLU A 143 0.09 -12.69 -14.79
N LEU A 144 0.72 -11.65 -14.25
CA LEU A 144 0.90 -10.38 -14.95
C LEU A 144 1.79 -10.52 -16.19
N LYS A 145 2.81 -11.38 -16.16
CA LYS A 145 3.64 -11.68 -17.33
C LYS A 145 2.84 -12.39 -18.42
N ASP A 146 2.02 -13.37 -18.06
CA ASP A 146 1.17 -14.09 -19.00
C ASP A 146 0.13 -13.15 -19.63
N GLN A 147 -0.49 -12.27 -18.83
CA GLN A 147 -1.38 -11.23 -19.32
C GLN A 147 -0.65 -10.27 -20.28
N LEU A 148 0.57 -9.84 -19.96
CA LEU A 148 1.37 -8.99 -20.84
C LEU A 148 1.73 -9.68 -22.15
N GLU A 149 2.13 -10.95 -22.13
CA GLU A 149 2.44 -11.70 -23.35
C GLU A 149 1.19 -11.94 -24.22
N ALA A 150 0.04 -12.21 -23.59
CA ALA A 150 -1.24 -12.29 -24.30
C ALA A 150 -1.60 -10.97 -25.00
N LEU A 151 -1.38 -9.83 -24.34
CA LEU A 151 -1.60 -8.50 -24.92
C LEU A 151 -0.59 -8.20 -26.05
N ARG A 152 0.68 -8.58 -25.87
CA ARG A 152 1.76 -8.38 -26.85
C ARG A 152 1.59 -9.21 -28.12
N ARG A 153 0.90 -10.35 -28.07
CA ARG A 153 0.64 -11.21 -29.25
C ARG A 153 0.01 -10.43 -30.42
N TYR A 154 -0.76 -9.40 -30.11
CA TYR A 154 -1.45 -8.55 -31.09
C TYR A 154 -0.76 -7.20 -31.32
N GLU A 155 0.39 -6.95 -30.69
CA GLU A 155 1.15 -5.73 -30.91
C GLU A 155 2.04 -5.85 -32.14
N THR A 156 1.99 -4.84 -33.01
CA THR A 156 2.85 -4.80 -34.19
C THR A 156 4.27 -4.44 -33.77
N LYS A 157 5.25 -5.22 -34.23
CA LYS A 157 6.69 -4.96 -33.96
C LYS A 157 7.18 -3.64 -34.55
N THR A 158 6.49 -3.13 -35.56
CA THR A 158 6.82 -1.91 -36.27
C THR A 158 5.62 -0.96 -36.27
N LYS A 159 5.90 0.33 -36.07
CA LYS A 159 4.95 1.42 -36.27
C LYS A 159 5.07 1.96 -37.69
N ILE A 160 3.98 2.52 -38.21
CA ILE A 160 3.96 3.20 -39.51
C ILE A 160 4.48 4.62 -39.34
N ASP A 161 5.52 4.98 -40.07
CA ASP A 161 6.12 6.31 -39.95
C ASP A 161 5.45 7.35 -40.84
N ILE A 162 4.97 8.42 -40.21
CA ILE A 162 4.45 9.61 -40.87
C ILE A 162 5.63 10.56 -41.11
N ARG A 163 5.82 10.95 -42.37
CA ARG A 163 6.92 11.84 -42.76
C ARG A 163 6.88 13.18 -42.01
N ASP A 164 8.05 13.78 -41.88
CA ASP A 164 8.23 15.06 -41.19
C ASP A 164 7.21 16.11 -41.66
N LYS A 165 6.69 16.91 -40.71
CA LYS A 165 5.62 17.92 -40.89
C LYS A 165 4.26 17.43 -41.41
N HIS A 166 4.06 16.15 -41.68
CA HIS A 166 2.80 15.63 -42.24
C HIS A 166 1.88 14.95 -41.22
N LEU A 167 2.19 15.01 -39.92
CA LEU A 167 1.28 14.55 -38.87
C LEU A 167 -0.11 15.22 -38.97
N PRO A 168 -0.23 16.56 -39.11
CA PRO A 168 -1.54 17.21 -39.26
C PRO A 168 -2.30 16.74 -40.50
N THR A 169 -1.60 16.48 -41.62
CA THR A 169 -2.19 15.93 -42.84
C THR A 169 -2.81 14.55 -42.60
N PHE A 170 -2.12 13.69 -41.86
CA PHE A 170 -2.65 12.37 -41.50
C PHE A 170 -3.85 12.47 -40.56
N ILE A 171 -3.79 13.36 -39.56
CA ILE A 171 -4.93 13.65 -38.68
C ILE A 171 -6.15 14.10 -39.49
N HIS A 172 -5.97 14.94 -40.52
CA HIS A 172 -7.06 15.35 -41.40
C HIS A 172 -7.72 14.17 -42.13
N LEU A 173 -6.96 13.16 -42.53
CA LEU A 173 -7.52 11.92 -43.09
C LEU A 173 -8.34 11.16 -42.04
N ILE A 174 -7.86 11.06 -40.80
CA ILE A 174 -8.61 10.43 -39.71
C ILE A 174 -9.93 11.18 -39.43
N HIS A 175 -9.91 12.50 -39.42
CA HIS A 175 -11.13 13.31 -39.27
C HIS A 175 -12.12 13.06 -40.42
N GLN A 176 -11.65 12.88 -41.65
CA GLN A 176 -12.52 12.52 -42.77
C GLN A 176 -13.13 11.12 -42.59
N LEU A 177 -12.35 10.14 -42.11
CA LEU A 177 -12.88 8.80 -41.81
C LEU A 177 -14.04 8.86 -40.81
N GLN A 178 -13.92 9.70 -39.76
CA GLN A 178 -14.99 9.89 -38.76
C GLN A 178 -16.30 10.44 -39.34
N GLN A 179 -16.23 11.15 -40.47
CA GLN A 179 -17.37 11.81 -41.11
C GLN A 179 -17.99 10.97 -42.23
N LEU A 180 -17.43 9.79 -42.55
CA LEU A 180 -17.96 8.93 -43.60
C LEU A 180 -19.33 8.36 -43.21
N MET A 181 -20.27 8.49 -44.15
CA MET A 181 -21.63 7.97 -44.04
C MET A 181 -21.83 6.86 -45.06
N LEU A 182 -22.56 5.83 -44.65
CA LEU A 182 -23.07 4.77 -45.51
C LEU A 182 -24.31 5.27 -46.28
N PRO A 183 -24.73 4.57 -47.35
CA PRO A 183 -25.92 4.95 -48.14
C PRO A 183 -27.22 4.98 -47.34
N ASP A 184 -27.28 4.29 -46.19
CA ASP A 184 -28.42 4.25 -45.27
C ASP A 184 -28.38 5.38 -44.22
N GLU A 185 -27.59 6.42 -44.46
CA GLU A 185 -27.39 7.58 -43.57
C GLU A 185 -26.82 7.22 -42.19
N ARG A 186 -26.21 6.04 -42.03
CA ARG A 186 -25.47 5.70 -40.81
C ARG A 186 -23.99 6.02 -40.96
N ARG A 187 -23.34 6.41 -39.86
CA ARG A 187 -21.87 6.58 -39.86
C ARG A 187 -21.20 5.24 -40.12
N LEU A 188 -20.16 5.23 -40.95
CA LEU A 188 -19.34 4.04 -41.19
C LEU A 188 -18.68 3.55 -39.89
N PHE A 189 -18.19 4.48 -39.05
CA PHE A 189 -17.61 4.17 -37.75
C PHE A 189 -18.51 4.68 -36.63
N ASN A 190 -18.98 3.77 -35.79
CA ASN A 190 -19.72 4.12 -34.58
C ASN A 190 -18.74 4.29 -33.40
N PHE A 191 -18.71 5.47 -32.81
CA PHE A 191 -17.88 5.77 -31.64
C PHE A 191 -18.57 6.81 -30.76
N GLN A 192 -18.48 6.62 -29.44
CA GLN A 192 -19.02 7.56 -28.44
C GLN A 192 -17.99 8.60 -28.00
N GLU A 193 -16.72 8.21 -27.97
CA GLU A 193 -15.60 9.04 -27.53
C GLU A 193 -14.49 9.09 -28.58
N GLN A 194 -13.70 10.17 -28.54
CA GLN A 194 -12.52 10.33 -29.39
C GLN A 194 -11.31 9.47 -28.94
N SER A 195 -11.43 8.79 -27.80
CA SER A 195 -10.34 8.03 -27.17
C SER A 195 -9.79 6.88 -28.00
N GLY A 196 -10.64 6.24 -28.82
CA GLY A 196 -10.19 5.24 -29.79
C GLY A 196 -9.24 5.82 -30.84
N TRP A 197 -9.54 7.00 -31.37
CA TRP A 197 -8.81 7.59 -32.50
C TRP A 197 -7.42 8.08 -32.12
N TYR A 198 -7.28 8.89 -31.06
CA TYR A 198 -5.95 9.39 -30.68
C TYR A 198 -5.04 8.29 -30.11
N LYS A 199 -5.61 7.26 -29.47
CA LYS A 199 -4.84 6.07 -29.03
C LYS A 199 -4.37 5.25 -30.22
N LEU A 200 -5.19 5.08 -31.26
CA LEU A 200 -4.80 4.42 -32.50
C LEU A 200 -3.60 5.13 -33.15
N VAL A 201 -3.67 6.45 -33.27
CA VAL A 201 -2.57 7.25 -33.83
C VAL A 201 -1.29 7.08 -33.01
N SER A 202 -1.35 7.27 -31.69
CA SER A 202 -0.18 7.17 -30.80
C SER A 202 0.39 5.73 -30.74
N LYS A 203 -0.47 4.72 -30.75
CA LYS A 203 -0.07 3.31 -30.64
C LYS A 203 0.59 2.81 -31.93
N TYR A 204 0.01 3.08 -33.09
CA TYR A 204 0.43 2.43 -34.34
C TYR A 204 1.29 3.30 -35.27
N PHE A 205 1.41 4.60 -35.01
CA PHE A 205 2.15 5.53 -35.87
C PHE A 205 3.33 6.21 -35.14
N THR A 206 4.34 6.59 -35.92
CA THR A 206 5.41 7.51 -35.52
C THR A 206 5.36 8.76 -36.38
N HIS A 207 5.97 9.84 -35.90
CA HIS A 207 6.15 11.07 -36.66
C HIS A 207 7.64 11.37 -36.73
N ASP A 208 8.19 11.36 -37.94
CA ASP A 208 9.63 11.53 -38.17
C ASP A 208 10.48 10.55 -37.32
N ARG A 209 10.10 9.28 -37.35
CA ARG A 209 10.69 8.15 -36.59
C ARG A 209 10.61 8.30 -35.07
N LYS A 210 9.90 9.31 -34.57
CA LYS A 210 9.69 9.53 -33.14
C LYS A 210 8.31 9.03 -32.72
N PRO A 211 8.18 8.44 -31.52
CA PRO A 211 6.88 8.11 -30.96
C PRO A 211 6.01 9.37 -30.86
N ILE A 212 4.73 9.25 -31.23
CA ILE A 212 3.74 10.32 -31.04
C ILE A 212 3.19 10.18 -29.61
N PRO A 213 3.43 11.14 -28.69
CA PRO A 213 2.86 11.08 -27.35
C PRO A 213 1.33 11.09 -27.39
N ILE A 214 0.70 10.36 -26.46
CA ILE A 214 -0.77 10.25 -26.42
C ILE A 214 -1.45 11.61 -26.27
N GLU A 215 -0.87 12.52 -25.47
CA GLU A 215 -1.37 13.88 -25.29
C GLU A 215 -1.23 14.72 -26.58
N THR A 216 -0.13 14.56 -27.32
CA THR A 216 0.06 15.23 -28.61
C THR A 216 -1.00 14.80 -29.62
N ALA A 217 -1.29 13.49 -29.68
CA ALA A 217 -2.38 12.98 -30.52
C ALA A 217 -3.73 13.52 -30.03
N ARG A 218 -4.00 13.46 -28.72
CA ARG A 218 -5.26 13.91 -28.10
C ARG A 218 -5.60 15.37 -28.40
N ASN A 219 -4.60 16.25 -28.47
CA ASN A 219 -4.82 17.68 -28.77
C ASN A 219 -5.48 17.94 -30.13
N TYR A 220 -5.40 16.99 -31.07
CA TYR A 220 -6.08 17.08 -32.37
C TYR A 220 -7.53 16.58 -32.35
N PHE A 221 -7.96 15.89 -31.28
CA PHE A 221 -9.29 15.28 -31.18
C PHE A 221 -10.05 15.86 -29.98
N PRO A 222 -10.67 17.05 -30.12
CA PRO A 222 -11.35 17.71 -29.02
C PRO A 222 -12.55 16.90 -28.52
N VAL A 223 -12.67 16.79 -27.20
CA VAL A 223 -13.88 16.26 -26.54
C VAL A 223 -14.87 17.42 -26.48
N GLN A 224 -16.08 17.23 -27.00
CA GLN A 224 -17.12 18.24 -27.28
C GLN A 224 -17.59 19.13 -26.10
N LYS A 225 -16.93 19.15 -24.93
CA LYS A 225 -17.37 19.93 -23.77
C LYS A 225 -16.38 20.93 -23.18
N GLU A 226 -15.09 20.90 -23.52
CA GLU A 226 -14.15 21.91 -23.01
C GLU A 226 -13.13 22.27 -24.09
N LYS A 227 -13.20 23.52 -24.58
CA LYS A 227 -12.09 24.17 -25.28
C LYS A 227 -10.95 24.34 -24.28
N THR A 228 -10.21 23.27 -24.04
CA THR A 228 -8.94 23.36 -23.34
C THR A 228 -7.99 24.17 -24.23
N SER A 229 -7.18 25.02 -23.62
CA SER A 229 -6.26 25.98 -24.27
C SER A 229 -5.13 25.33 -25.11
N LYS A 230 -5.25 24.04 -25.46
CA LYS A 230 -4.27 23.24 -26.21
C LYS A 230 -4.86 22.54 -27.44
N GLU A 231 -6.10 22.85 -27.82
CA GLU A 231 -6.70 22.32 -29.05
C GLU A 231 -5.88 22.74 -30.28
N VAL A 232 -5.47 21.77 -31.09
CA VAL A 232 -4.69 22.01 -32.31
C VAL A 232 -5.57 21.71 -33.52
N GLU A 233 -5.98 22.76 -34.23
CA GLU A 233 -6.66 22.59 -35.51
C GLU A 233 -5.66 22.26 -36.61
N VAL A 234 -6.06 21.40 -37.56
CA VAL A 234 -5.22 21.12 -38.73
C VAL A 234 -5.23 22.33 -39.67
N PRO A 235 -4.07 22.96 -39.96
CA PRO A 235 -3.98 24.10 -40.86
C PRO A 235 -4.45 23.76 -42.28
N GLU A 236 -5.15 24.68 -42.95
CA GLU A 236 -5.70 24.47 -44.30
C GLU A 236 -4.63 24.05 -45.32
N HIS A 237 -3.45 24.68 -45.27
CA HIS A 237 -2.34 24.38 -46.17
C HIS A 237 -1.76 22.96 -46.02
N LEU A 238 -2.15 22.20 -44.99
CA LEU A 238 -1.75 20.80 -44.78
C LEU A 238 -2.86 19.80 -45.08
N ARG A 239 -4.04 20.26 -45.53
CA ARG A 239 -5.21 19.43 -45.89
C ARG A 239 -5.10 18.91 -47.34
N PHE A 240 -4.05 18.14 -47.64
CA PHE A 240 -3.72 17.73 -49.02
C PHE A 240 -4.70 16.73 -49.67
N PHE A 241 -5.41 15.94 -48.88
CA PHE A 241 -6.18 14.79 -49.38
C PHE A 241 -7.66 14.89 -49.02
N LYS A 242 -8.52 14.41 -49.92
CA LYS A 242 -9.97 14.28 -49.73
C LYS A 242 -10.45 12.87 -50.04
N ILE A 243 -11.18 12.25 -49.12
CA ILE A 243 -11.86 10.96 -49.32
C ILE A 243 -13.17 11.22 -50.05
N ILE A 244 -13.38 10.55 -51.18
CA ILE A 244 -14.58 10.65 -52.00
C ILE A 244 -15.31 9.31 -52.06
N LEU A 245 -16.63 9.34 -51.92
CA LEU A 245 -17.48 8.18 -52.16
C LEU A 245 -17.56 7.95 -53.67
N THR A 246 -17.10 6.79 -54.14
CA THR A 246 -17.39 6.34 -55.50
C THR A 246 -18.83 5.82 -55.51
N SER A 247 -19.73 6.54 -56.19
CA SER A 247 -21.09 6.08 -56.43
C SER A 247 -21.05 4.68 -57.05
N SER A 248 -21.66 3.69 -56.39
CA SER A 248 -21.99 2.43 -57.04
C SER A 248 -22.83 2.76 -58.26
N GLU A 249 -22.38 2.35 -59.44
CA GLU A 249 -23.25 2.29 -60.61
C GLU A 249 -24.54 1.60 -60.19
N SER A 250 -25.64 2.32 -60.38
CA SER A 250 -26.99 1.81 -60.32
C SER A 250 -27.11 0.60 -61.26
N GLY A 251 -26.97 -0.60 -60.69
CA GLY A 251 -27.43 -1.84 -61.30
C GLY A 251 -28.93 -1.74 -61.45
N SER A 252 -29.35 -1.43 -62.68
CA SER A 252 -30.73 -1.52 -63.16
C SER A 252 -31.19 -2.97 -63.26
#